data_AF-A0A1J9Q1C3-F1
#
_entry.id   AF-A0A1J9Q1C3-F1
#
_cell.length_a   1.000
_cell.length_b   1.000
_cell.length_c   1.000
_cell.angle_alpha   90.00
_cell.angle_beta   90.00
_cell.angle_gamma   90.00
#
_symmetry.space_group_name_H-M   'P 1'
#
loop_
_entity.id
_entity.type
_entity.pdbx_description
1 polymer ?
#
loop_
_entity_poly.entity_id
_entity_poly.type
_entity_poly.pdbx_seq_one_letter_code
_entity_poly.pdbx_strand_id
1 'polypeptide(L)'
;MNHDSDLPSMASPPTNRSGFVRTQVQGQQKPRPQEFEGSGSSFLGLPSELHLQLMSWLNFRDLQMLRATNSYFRYLPSDVEIARIRRDYVAELVRAEMEEVTESATNALSTFSSSNSSNDTKSPTPQRLTCYSCLHHLPIHSFSSTQTTRRRGKGHADASKRFCANCALRLHKWQPGITLSFPWGEAVYCRRCRELKPLRDGAAEWARIFGLCEGCRALLGIPAWHQHEGEGAQGFWYGAKELLDRTFAERGRGRERERGDMWEELREKIAELRLSEELEITSRMHKPDNDPFSNSPLPDAMERVAADDAWEGMAIAINVACSLRKIQSRKRRRTIGNRN
;
A
#
# COMPACT_ATOMS: atom_id res chain seq x y z
N MET A 1 44.51 25.62 11.51
CA MET A 1 44.47 24.25 12.07
C MET A 1 44.42 23.30 10.90
N ASN A 2 45.60 22.79 10.55
CA ASN A 2 45.82 21.86 9.45
C ASN A 2 45.39 20.47 9.91
N HIS A 3 44.54 19.78 9.15
CA HIS A 3 44.35 18.35 9.29
C HIS A 3 44.85 17.67 8.03
N ASP A 4 46.03 17.07 8.19
CA ASP A 4 46.69 16.22 7.22
C ASP A 4 45.88 14.97 6.92
N SER A 5 46.01 14.56 5.66
CA SER A 5 45.33 13.43 5.04
C SER A 5 46.26 12.22 5.06
N ASP A 6 45.89 11.17 5.80
CA ASP A 6 46.56 9.87 5.72
C ASP A 6 45.66 8.87 4.99
N LEU A 7 46.03 8.55 3.75
CA LEU A 7 45.51 7.43 2.98
C LEU A 7 46.42 6.20 3.18
N PRO A 8 45.89 5.01 3.49
CA PRO A 8 46.67 3.79 3.45
C PRO A 8 46.72 3.21 2.03
N SER A 9 47.96 3.09 1.55
CA SER A 9 48.41 2.28 0.41
C SER A 9 47.94 0.83 0.56
N MET A 10 47.27 0.29 -0.46
CA MET A 10 46.93 -1.13 -0.55
C MET A 10 47.51 -1.74 -1.82
N ALA A 11 48.10 -2.90 -1.61
CA ALA A 11 49.04 -3.60 -2.47
C ALA A 11 48.40 -4.23 -3.71
N SER A 12 49.23 -4.34 -4.74
CA SER A 12 48.99 -5.04 -6.00
C SER A 12 48.81 -6.55 -5.80
N PRO A 13 47.88 -7.21 -6.53
CA PRO A 13 47.86 -8.67 -6.62
C PRO A 13 48.83 -9.19 -7.70
N PRO A 14 49.39 -10.40 -7.52
CA PRO A 14 50.35 -10.98 -8.44
C PRO A 14 49.69 -11.51 -9.73
N THR A 15 50.39 -11.22 -10.82
CA THR A 15 50.29 -11.82 -12.14
C THR A 15 50.50 -13.33 -12.01
N ASN A 16 49.49 -14.13 -12.40
CA ASN A 16 49.69 -15.57 -12.57
C ASN A 16 49.43 -15.96 -14.02
N ARG A 17 50.53 -16.42 -14.63
CA ARG A 17 50.72 -16.77 -16.03
C ARG A 17 50.80 -18.29 -16.07
N SER A 18 49.78 -18.96 -16.58
CA SER A 18 49.90 -20.37 -16.97
C SER A 18 49.19 -20.60 -18.30
N GLY A 19 50.02 -20.83 -19.32
CA GLY A 19 49.58 -21.24 -20.64
C GLY A 19 49.07 -22.68 -20.58
N PHE A 20 47.95 -22.93 -21.25
CA PHE A 20 47.58 -24.27 -21.67
C PHE A 20 47.85 -24.42 -23.16
N VAL A 21 48.71 -25.38 -23.42
CA VAL A 21 49.13 -25.88 -24.73
C VAL A 21 47.94 -26.52 -25.44
N ARG A 22 47.83 -26.21 -26.75
CA ARG A 22 46.99 -26.90 -27.74
C ARG A 22 47.29 -28.40 -27.75
N THR A 23 46.24 -29.21 -27.68
CA THR A 23 46.23 -30.52 -28.33
C THR A 23 45.03 -30.56 -29.28
N GLN A 24 45.27 -30.27 -30.55
CA GLN A 24 44.34 -30.58 -31.63
C GLN A 24 44.36 -32.11 -31.83
N VAL A 25 43.28 -32.77 -31.44
CA VAL A 25 42.97 -34.13 -31.91
C VAL A 25 41.95 -33.99 -33.02
N GLN A 26 42.41 -34.12 -34.26
CA GLN A 26 41.57 -34.38 -35.42
C GLN A 26 40.99 -35.80 -35.28
N GLY A 27 39.86 -35.89 -34.57
CA GLY A 27 39.02 -37.07 -34.50
C GLY A 27 37.91 -36.97 -35.55
N GLN A 28 37.89 -37.95 -36.44
CA GLN A 28 36.97 -38.19 -37.54
C GLN A 28 35.54 -37.64 -37.32
N GLN A 29 35.06 -36.91 -38.32
CA GLN A 29 33.66 -36.55 -38.49
C GLN A 29 32.82 -37.82 -38.69
N LYS A 30 32.29 -38.35 -37.58
CA LYS A 30 31.19 -39.30 -37.58
C LYS A 30 29.97 -38.59 -38.16
N PRO A 31 29.24 -39.20 -39.12
CA PRO A 31 28.09 -38.57 -39.76
C PRO A 31 27.11 -38.08 -38.68
N ARG A 32 26.83 -36.77 -38.71
CA ARG A 32 25.81 -36.12 -37.89
C ARG A 32 24.52 -36.93 -38.03
N PRO A 33 23.93 -37.42 -36.94
CA PRO A 33 22.57 -37.94 -36.96
C PRO A 33 21.70 -36.84 -37.56
N GLN A 34 21.02 -37.18 -38.66
CA GLN A 34 20.02 -36.33 -39.29
C GLN A 34 19.13 -35.75 -38.20
N GLU A 35 19.00 -34.42 -38.24
CA GLU A 35 17.96 -33.70 -37.54
C GLU A 35 16.66 -34.43 -37.81
N PHE A 36 16.15 -35.07 -36.77
CA PHE A 36 14.81 -35.64 -36.79
C PHE A 36 13.86 -34.47 -37.05
N GLU A 37 13.48 -34.26 -38.31
CA GLU A 37 12.21 -33.68 -38.72
C GLU A 37 11.08 -34.64 -38.28
N GLY A 38 11.06 -34.91 -36.98
CA GLY A 38 9.96 -35.60 -36.35
C GLY A 38 8.82 -34.62 -36.31
N SER A 39 7.86 -34.82 -37.21
CA SER A 39 6.43 -34.54 -36.97
C SER A 39 5.93 -35.34 -35.76
N GLY A 40 6.61 -35.19 -34.62
CA GLY A 40 6.15 -35.61 -33.33
C GLY A 40 5.17 -34.55 -32.89
N SER A 41 3.88 -34.84 -33.04
CA SER A 41 2.84 -34.21 -32.26
C SER A 41 3.21 -34.34 -30.78
N SER A 42 3.95 -33.36 -30.26
CA SER A 42 4.22 -33.19 -28.84
C SER A 42 2.87 -33.21 -28.15
N PHE A 43 2.67 -34.13 -27.21
CA PHE A 43 1.38 -34.55 -26.66
C PHE A 43 0.55 -33.45 -25.98
N LEU A 44 0.92 -32.18 -26.09
CA LEU A 44 -0.01 -31.09 -25.80
C LEU A 44 -0.23 -30.15 -26.98
N GLY A 45 0.74 -29.92 -27.88
CA GLY A 45 0.62 -28.90 -28.95
C GLY A 45 0.21 -27.52 -28.42
N LEU A 46 0.29 -27.32 -27.11
CA LEU A 46 -0.21 -26.14 -26.44
C LEU A 46 0.83 -25.03 -26.57
N PRO A 47 0.40 -23.78 -26.77
CA PRO A 47 1.28 -22.63 -26.66
C PRO A 47 2.09 -22.64 -25.35
N SER A 48 3.33 -22.15 -25.40
CA SER A 48 4.25 -22.04 -24.25
C SER A 48 3.61 -21.36 -23.03
N GLU A 49 2.71 -20.42 -23.28
CA GLU A 49 1.98 -19.65 -22.28
C GLU A 49 1.11 -20.56 -21.40
N LEU A 50 0.46 -21.57 -22.00
CA LEU A 50 -0.38 -22.51 -21.26
C LEU A 50 0.45 -23.44 -20.39
N HIS A 51 1.67 -23.81 -20.82
CA HIS A 51 2.59 -24.58 -19.98
C HIS A 51 3.04 -23.78 -18.75
N LEU A 52 3.39 -22.50 -18.93
CA LEU A 52 3.74 -21.61 -17.83
C LEU A 52 2.57 -21.40 -16.86
N GLN A 53 1.36 -21.28 -17.41
CA GLN A 53 0.15 -21.16 -16.61
C GLN A 53 -0.14 -22.45 -15.85
N LEU A 54 -0.04 -23.64 -16.44
CA LEU A 54 -0.16 -24.91 -15.71
C LEU A 54 0.85 -24.99 -14.56
N MET A 55 2.12 -24.64 -14.83
CA MET A 55 3.16 -24.64 -13.80
C MET A 55 2.88 -23.68 -12.65
N SER A 56 2.26 -22.52 -12.89
CA SER A 56 2.02 -21.55 -11.82
C SER A 56 0.96 -21.97 -10.81
N TRP A 57 0.19 -23.03 -11.08
CA TRP A 57 -0.87 -23.54 -10.21
C TRP A 57 -0.47 -24.83 -9.49
N LEU A 58 0.62 -25.47 -9.92
CA LEU A 58 1.11 -26.70 -9.32
C LEU A 58 2.02 -26.37 -8.14
N ASN A 59 1.79 -27.03 -7.01
CA ASN A 59 2.74 -26.99 -5.91
C ASN A 59 3.94 -27.92 -6.21
N PHE A 60 5.00 -27.83 -5.40
CA PHE A 60 6.21 -28.63 -5.59
C PHE A 60 5.93 -30.14 -5.69
N ARG A 61 5.01 -30.67 -4.87
CA ARG A 61 4.66 -32.09 -4.87
C ARG A 61 3.99 -32.49 -6.18
N ASP A 62 3.02 -31.70 -6.65
CA ASP A 62 2.29 -31.98 -7.89
C ASP A 62 3.22 -31.89 -9.10
N LEU A 63 4.15 -30.94 -9.08
CA LEU A 63 5.15 -30.79 -10.14
C LEU A 63 6.11 -31.99 -10.19
N GLN A 64 6.49 -32.55 -9.03
CA GLN A 64 7.29 -33.79 -8.96
C GLN A 64 6.52 -35.01 -9.48
N MET A 65 5.23 -35.13 -9.12
CA MET A 65 4.36 -36.18 -9.66
C MET A 65 4.24 -36.05 -11.19
N LEU A 66 4.03 -34.83 -11.68
CA LEU A 66 3.91 -34.54 -13.12
C LEU A 66 5.19 -34.94 -13.87
N ARG A 67 6.37 -34.62 -13.33
CA ARG A 67 7.68 -35.04 -13.85
C ARG A 67 7.88 -36.56 -13.88
N ALA A 68 7.35 -37.27 -12.89
CA ALA A 68 7.44 -38.72 -12.83
C ALA A 68 6.56 -39.38 -13.90
N THR A 69 5.42 -38.77 -14.24
CA THR A 69 4.43 -39.34 -15.17
C THR A 69 4.79 -39.19 -16.65
N ASN A 70 5.51 -38.13 -17.07
CA ASN A 70 5.83 -37.91 -18.48
C ASN A 70 7.25 -37.32 -18.66
N SER A 71 8.01 -37.87 -19.61
CA SER A 71 9.35 -37.38 -19.95
C SER A 71 9.36 -35.93 -20.44
N TYR A 72 8.27 -35.46 -21.06
CA TYR A 72 8.07 -34.06 -21.45
C TYR A 72 8.23 -33.12 -20.25
N PHE A 73 7.58 -33.45 -19.13
CA PHE A 73 7.60 -32.59 -17.95
C PHE A 73 8.92 -32.67 -17.17
N ARG A 74 9.77 -33.69 -17.42
CA ARG A 74 11.09 -33.79 -16.78
C ARG A 74 11.99 -32.60 -17.09
N TYR A 75 11.80 -31.96 -18.24
CA TYR A 75 12.57 -30.79 -18.66
C TYR A 75 12.00 -29.46 -18.14
N LEU A 76 10.87 -29.47 -17.44
CA LEU A 76 10.37 -28.25 -16.81
C LEU A 76 11.38 -27.78 -15.76
N PRO A 77 11.68 -26.47 -15.67
CA PRO A 77 12.54 -25.93 -14.61
C PRO A 77 11.98 -26.20 -13.22
N SER A 78 12.83 -26.61 -12.29
CA SER A 78 12.47 -26.72 -10.85
C SER A 78 12.31 -25.34 -10.22
N ASP A 79 11.61 -25.26 -9.08
CA ASP A 79 11.47 -23.99 -8.36
C ASP A 79 12.82 -23.33 -8.04
N VAL A 80 13.85 -24.15 -7.75
CA VAL A 80 15.22 -23.68 -7.52
C VAL A 80 15.81 -23.08 -8.81
N GLU A 81 15.60 -23.73 -9.94
CA GLU A 81 16.06 -23.23 -11.24
C GLU A 81 15.29 -21.98 -11.67
N ILE A 82 13.97 -21.93 -11.49
CA ILE A 82 13.14 -20.74 -11.74
C ILE A 82 13.62 -19.58 -10.86
N ALA A 83 13.86 -19.83 -9.57
CA ALA A 83 14.37 -18.81 -8.65
C ALA A 83 15.77 -18.32 -9.05
N ARG A 84 16.64 -19.22 -9.53
CA ARG A 84 17.96 -18.86 -10.07
C ARG A 84 17.84 -18.02 -11.32
N ILE A 85 17.12 -18.49 -12.34
CA ILE A 85 16.88 -17.76 -13.59
C ILE A 85 16.31 -16.37 -13.30
N ARG A 86 15.32 -16.29 -12.41
CA ARG A 86 14.74 -15.01 -11.98
C ARG A 86 15.76 -14.09 -11.33
N ARG A 87 16.62 -14.62 -10.45
CA ARG A 87 17.68 -13.82 -9.79
C ARG A 87 18.67 -13.28 -10.83
N ASP A 88 19.10 -14.10 -11.76
CA ASP A 88 20.06 -13.75 -12.80
C ASP A 88 19.46 -12.68 -13.74
N TYR A 89 18.20 -12.87 -14.15
CA TYR A 89 17.46 -11.89 -14.95
C TYR A 89 17.27 -10.55 -14.23
N VAL A 90 16.96 -10.57 -12.92
CA VAL A 90 16.88 -9.34 -12.12
C VAL A 90 18.25 -8.65 -12.03
N ALA A 91 19.33 -9.40 -11.86
CA ALA A 91 20.68 -8.84 -11.83
C ALA A 91 21.06 -8.17 -13.16
N GLU A 92 20.68 -8.78 -14.29
CA GLU A 92 20.84 -8.20 -15.62
C GLU A 92 20.05 -6.90 -15.80
N LEU A 93 18.78 -6.87 -15.40
CA LEU A 93 17.96 -5.67 -15.45
C LEU A 93 18.55 -4.53 -14.60
N VAL A 94 19.07 -4.82 -13.42
CA VAL A 94 19.73 -3.83 -12.55
C VAL A 94 21.00 -3.30 -13.18
N ARG A 95 21.81 -4.18 -13.79
CA ARG A 95 23.04 -3.80 -14.50
C ARG A 95 22.73 -2.87 -15.68
N ALA A 96 21.75 -3.22 -16.51
CA ALA A 96 21.31 -2.38 -17.61
C ALA A 96 20.77 -1.02 -17.12
N GLU A 97 20.04 -0.99 -16.00
CA GLU A 97 19.56 0.24 -15.39
C GLU A 97 20.71 1.15 -14.90
N MET A 98 21.79 0.57 -14.37
CA MET A 98 23.00 1.30 -13.96
C MET A 98 23.78 1.86 -15.15
N GLU A 99 23.88 1.10 -16.23
CA GLU A 99 24.52 1.52 -17.48
C GLU A 99 23.80 2.74 -18.07
N GLU A 100 22.46 2.69 -18.17
CA GLU A 100 21.66 3.80 -18.66
C GLU A 100 21.85 5.10 -17.83
N VAL A 101 21.99 4.97 -16.50
CA VAL A 101 22.27 6.12 -15.63
C VAL A 101 23.67 6.68 -15.87
N THR A 102 24.65 5.81 -16.10
CA THR A 102 26.04 6.21 -16.39
C THR A 102 26.11 6.93 -17.73
N GLU A 103 25.47 6.39 -18.78
CA GLU A 103 25.35 7.01 -20.09
C GLU A 103 24.62 8.37 -20.03
N SER A 104 23.55 8.46 -19.25
CA SER A 104 22.83 9.73 -19.07
C SER A 104 23.72 10.79 -18.41
N ALA A 105 24.56 10.40 -17.45
CA ALA A 105 25.48 11.31 -16.77
C ALA A 105 26.62 11.78 -17.70
N THR A 106 27.18 10.89 -18.53
CA THR A 106 28.22 11.26 -19.51
C THR A 106 27.66 12.19 -20.60
N ASN A 107 26.47 11.90 -21.11
CA ASN A 107 25.79 12.74 -22.10
C ASN A 107 25.46 14.14 -21.56
N ALA A 108 25.06 14.23 -20.28
CA ALA A 108 24.81 15.51 -19.63
C ALA A 108 26.09 16.37 -19.56
N LEU A 109 27.24 15.76 -19.23
CA LEU A 109 28.53 16.45 -19.20
C LEU A 109 28.98 16.93 -20.58
N SER A 110 28.79 16.13 -21.63
CA SER A 110 29.13 16.53 -23.00
C SER A 110 28.30 17.70 -23.53
N THR A 111 27.04 17.80 -23.11
CA THR A 111 26.12 18.87 -23.55
C THR A 111 26.57 20.25 -23.07
N PHE A 112 27.23 20.37 -21.91
CA PHE A 112 27.72 21.65 -21.39
C PHE A 112 28.86 22.26 -22.22
N SER A 113 29.55 21.48 -23.05
CA SER A 113 30.74 21.92 -23.79
C SER A 113 30.43 22.45 -25.20
N SER A 114 29.20 22.29 -25.71
CA SER A 114 28.80 22.74 -27.05
C SER A 114 27.67 23.76 -26.96
N SER A 115 28.02 25.01 -26.66
CA SER A 115 27.12 26.17 -26.70
C SER A 115 26.83 26.58 -28.15
N ASN A 116 26.02 25.82 -28.89
CA ASN A 116 25.40 26.30 -30.13
C ASN A 116 23.89 26.22 -29.99
N SER A 117 23.28 27.40 -29.93
CA SER A 117 21.89 27.71 -29.63
C SER A 117 20.92 27.21 -30.71
N SER A 118 20.53 25.94 -30.64
CA SER A 118 19.35 25.43 -31.36
C SER A 118 18.27 25.04 -30.35
N ASN A 119 17.15 25.75 -30.39
CA ASN A 119 16.05 25.68 -29.42
C ASN A 119 15.14 24.46 -29.65
N ASP A 120 15.70 23.26 -29.85
CA ASP A 120 14.89 22.05 -29.93
C ASP A 120 14.43 21.64 -28.53
N THR A 121 13.20 22.03 -28.20
CA THR A 121 12.57 21.80 -26.90
C THR A 121 12.12 20.33 -26.83
N LYS A 122 13.06 19.40 -26.72
CA LYS A 122 12.76 17.96 -26.64
C LYS A 122 11.97 17.72 -25.35
N SER A 123 10.67 17.48 -25.49
CA SER A 123 9.81 17.15 -24.35
C SER A 123 10.42 15.96 -23.59
N PRO A 124 10.67 16.08 -22.27
CA PRO A 124 11.34 15.03 -21.51
C PRO A 124 10.51 13.75 -21.64
N THR A 125 11.13 12.69 -22.16
CA THR A 125 10.50 11.38 -22.25
C THR A 125 10.02 10.97 -20.85
N PRO A 126 8.75 10.54 -20.70
CA PRO A 126 8.20 10.23 -19.39
C PRO A 126 9.04 9.14 -18.74
N GLN A 127 9.55 9.43 -17.54
CA GLN A 127 10.45 8.53 -16.82
C GLN A 127 9.72 7.20 -16.52
N ARG A 128 10.37 6.09 -16.87
CA ARG A 128 9.89 4.73 -16.62
C ARG A 128 10.88 3.99 -15.71
N LEU A 129 10.36 3.06 -14.93
CA LEU A 129 11.11 2.29 -13.94
C LEU A 129 10.68 0.81 -14.00
N THR A 130 11.60 -0.08 -13.66
CA THR A 130 11.36 -1.52 -13.61
C THR A 130 10.78 -1.94 -12.26
N CYS A 131 9.66 -2.64 -12.26
CA CYS A 131 9.17 -3.32 -11.08
C CYS A 131 9.79 -4.72 -10.99
N TYR A 132 10.68 -4.97 -10.04
CA TYR A 132 11.36 -6.27 -9.90
C TYR A 132 10.48 -7.40 -9.33
N SER A 133 9.23 -7.09 -8.96
CA SER A 133 8.24 -8.08 -8.53
C SER A 133 7.42 -8.66 -9.71
N CYS A 134 6.99 -7.84 -10.68
CA CYS A 134 6.32 -8.32 -11.90
C CYS A 134 7.21 -8.29 -13.15
N LEU A 135 8.43 -7.75 -13.05
CA LEU A 135 9.41 -7.61 -14.13
C LEU A 135 8.95 -6.69 -15.27
N HIS A 136 7.93 -5.86 -15.05
CA HIS A 136 7.45 -4.90 -16.05
C HIS A 136 8.10 -3.52 -15.92
N HIS A 137 8.32 -2.89 -17.07
CA HIS A 137 8.80 -1.51 -17.20
C HIS A 137 7.62 -0.52 -17.24
N LEU A 138 7.35 0.14 -16.11
CA LEU A 138 6.14 0.91 -15.87
C LEU A 138 6.45 2.41 -15.75
N PRO A 139 5.47 3.30 -16.00
CA PRO A 139 5.62 4.73 -15.74
C PRO A 139 5.94 5.03 -14.27
N ILE A 140 6.69 6.12 -14.01
CA ILE A 140 7.09 6.51 -12.65
C ILE A 140 5.91 6.68 -11.68
N HIS A 141 4.74 7.11 -12.16
CA HIS A 141 3.54 7.28 -11.34
C HIS A 141 2.94 5.96 -10.81
N SER A 142 3.41 4.82 -11.30
CA SER A 142 3.03 3.48 -10.79
C SER A 142 3.80 3.09 -9.51
N PHE A 143 4.73 3.93 -9.05
CA PHE A 143 5.60 3.69 -7.91
C PHE A 143 5.39 4.77 -6.86
N SER A 144 5.39 4.39 -5.58
CA SER A 144 5.42 5.39 -4.50
C SER A 144 6.77 6.11 -4.50
N SER A 145 6.81 7.36 -4.03
CA SER A 145 8.03 8.18 -3.97
C SER A 145 9.16 7.49 -3.19
N THR A 146 8.83 6.67 -2.20
CA THR A 146 9.81 5.84 -1.47
C THR A 146 10.47 4.74 -2.31
N GLN A 147 9.86 4.36 -3.44
CA GLN A 147 10.40 3.40 -4.42
C GLN A 147 11.11 4.10 -5.60
N THR A 148 11.01 5.44 -5.70
CA THR A 148 11.65 6.21 -6.78
C THR A 148 12.81 7.08 -6.28
N THR A 149 12.90 7.30 -4.97
CA THR A 149 13.92 8.15 -4.34
C THR A 149 14.90 7.35 -3.46
N ARG A 150 15.95 8.04 -3.00
CA ARG A 150 16.98 7.49 -2.10
C ARG A 150 17.63 6.22 -2.66
N ARG A 151 17.91 5.23 -1.80
CA ARG A 151 18.60 3.98 -2.16
C ARG A 151 17.86 3.11 -3.18
N ARG A 152 16.56 3.35 -3.39
CA ARG A 152 15.73 2.63 -4.36
C ARG A 152 15.54 3.39 -5.66
N GLY A 153 16.11 4.59 -5.79
CA GLY A 153 16.08 5.37 -7.02
C GLY A 153 16.76 4.65 -8.18
N LYS A 154 16.69 5.23 -9.38
CA LYS A 154 17.30 4.64 -10.57
C LYS A 154 18.82 4.55 -10.40
N GLY A 155 19.42 3.38 -10.70
CA GLY A 155 20.86 3.16 -10.60
C GLY A 155 21.43 3.07 -9.17
N HIS A 156 20.59 3.04 -8.13
CA HIS A 156 21.04 2.91 -6.73
C HIS A 156 21.12 1.45 -6.24
N ALA A 157 21.85 1.23 -5.15
CA ALA A 157 22.15 -0.10 -4.60
C ALA A 157 20.92 -0.97 -4.24
N ASP A 158 19.79 -0.35 -3.86
CA ASP A 158 18.55 -1.07 -3.54
C ASP A 158 17.51 -1.01 -4.69
N ALA A 159 17.90 -0.64 -5.91
CA ALA A 159 17.00 -0.59 -7.07
C ALA A 159 16.28 -1.93 -7.31
N SER A 160 16.98 -3.05 -7.15
CA SER A 160 16.43 -4.41 -7.28
C SER A 160 15.27 -4.72 -6.31
N LYS A 161 15.12 -3.96 -5.23
CA LYS A 161 14.03 -4.11 -4.26
C LYS A 161 12.78 -3.33 -4.65
N ARG A 162 12.80 -2.57 -5.75
CA ARG A 162 11.68 -1.73 -6.23
C ARG A 162 10.47 -2.56 -6.63
N PHE A 163 9.28 -2.07 -6.31
CA PHE A 163 8.02 -2.67 -6.74
C PHE A 163 6.96 -1.60 -7.03
N CYS A 164 6.05 -1.91 -7.97
CA CYS A 164 4.92 -1.03 -8.31
C CYS A 164 3.79 -1.18 -7.28
N ALA A 165 2.85 -0.24 -7.28
CA ALA A 165 1.71 -0.24 -6.38
C ALA A 165 0.87 -1.52 -6.46
N ASN A 166 0.60 -2.02 -7.67
CA ASN A 166 -0.18 -3.24 -7.86
C ASN A 166 0.51 -4.46 -7.21
N CYS A 167 1.81 -4.61 -7.42
CA CYS A 167 2.59 -5.66 -6.76
C CYS A 167 2.62 -5.48 -5.25
N ALA A 168 2.69 -4.24 -4.75
CA ALA A 168 2.69 -3.99 -3.32
C ALA A 168 1.37 -4.44 -2.65
N LEU A 169 0.24 -4.16 -3.29
CA LEU A 169 -1.09 -4.54 -2.81
C LEU A 169 -1.29 -6.06 -2.90
N ARG A 170 -1.02 -6.65 -4.07
CA ARG A 170 -1.21 -8.10 -4.33
C ARG A 170 -0.32 -8.98 -3.45
N LEU A 171 0.93 -8.55 -3.22
CA LEU A 171 1.89 -9.28 -2.41
C LEU A 171 1.90 -8.82 -0.94
N HIS A 172 0.92 -8.01 -0.52
CA HIS A 172 0.79 -7.48 0.84
C HIS A 172 2.07 -6.86 1.41
N LYS A 173 2.85 -6.18 0.56
CA LYS A 173 4.09 -5.49 0.96
C LYS A 173 3.82 -4.22 1.75
N TRP A 174 2.64 -3.64 1.59
CA TRP A 174 2.19 -2.49 2.35
C TRP A 174 1.23 -2.92 3.44
N GLN A 175 1.43 -2.38 4.64
CA GLN A 175 0.49 -2.56 5.73
C GLN A 175 -0.73 -1.65 5.50
N PRO A 176 -1.96 -2.18 5.67
CA PRO A 176 -3.14 -1.35 5.62
C PRO A 176 -3.09 -0.22 6.66
N GLY A 177 -3.48 0.96 6.23
CA GLY A 177 -3.41 2.22 6.97
C GLY A 177 -2.17 3.05 6.69
N ILE A 178 -1.21 2.53 5.93
CA ILE A 178 -0.06 3.33 5.51
C ILE A 178 -0.48 4.45 4.56
N THR A 179 0.08 5.63 4.76
CA THR A 179 0.02 6.73 3.81
C THR A 179 1.29 6.74 2.96
N LEU A 180 1.12 6.93 1.66
CA LEU A 180 2.15 6.83 0.65
C LEU A 180 2.11 8.08 -0.22
N SER A 181 3.27 8.62 -0.55
CA SER A 181 3.38 9.70 -1.52
C SER A 181 3.63 9.11 -2.91
N PHE A 182 3.04 9.71 -3.93
CA PHE A 182 3.22 9.42 -5.34
C PHE A 182 3.50 10.71 -6.12
N PRO A 183 3.99 10.62 -7.37
CA PRO A 183 4.14 11.80 -8.23
C PRO A 183 2.84 12.59 -8.45
N TRP A 184 1.68 11.94 -8.31
CA TRP A 184 0.35 12.56 -8.46
C TRP A 184 -0.29 13.02 -7.15
N GLY A 185 0.39 12.87 -6.01
CA GLY A 185 -0.11 13.30 -4.70
C GLY A 185 0.00 12.21 -3.63
N GLU A 186 -0.67 12.45 -2.50
CA GLU A 186 -0.69 11.49 -1.39
C GLU A 186 -1.83 10.49 -1.54
N ALA A 187 -1.64 9.30 -0.96
CA ALA A 187 -2.60 8.22 -1.03
C ALA A 187 -2.58 7.40 0.25
N VAL A 188 -3.71 6.82 0.61
CA VAL A 188 -3.83 5.90 1.75
C VAL A 188 -4.18 4.51 1.25
N TYR A 189 -3.46 3.50 1.72
CA TYR A 189 -3.90 2.12 1.58
C TYR A 189 -4.92 1.83 2.68
N CYS A 190 -6.22 1.93 2.40
CA CYS A 190 -7.23 2.00 3.45
C CYS A 190 -7.33 0.71 4.28
N ARG A 191 -7.37 0.85 5.61
CA ARG A 191 -7.57 -0.28 6.54
C ARG A 191 -8.89 -1.03 6.30
N ARG A 192 -9.95 -0.34 5.88
CA ARG A 192 -11.30 -0.89 5.67
C ARG A 192 -11.49 -1.53 4.31
N CYS A 193 -11.48 -0.74 3.24
CA CYS A 193 -11.77 -1.26 1.90
C CYS A 193 -10.58 -2.00 1.27
N ARG A 194 -9.37 -1.92 1.86
CA ARG A 194 -8.14 -2.50 1.30
C ARG A 194 -7.89 -2.04 -0.14
N GLU A 195 -8.25 -0.79 -0.44
CA GLU A 195 -7.94 -0.14 -1.70
C GLU A 195 -6.98 1.01 -1.46
N LEU A 196 -6.10 1.26 -2.43
CA LEU A 196 -5.28 2.45 -2.46
C LEU A 196 -6.14 3.61 -2.98
N LYS A 197 -6.35 4.62 -2.15
CA LYS A 197 -7.17 5.79 -2.49
C LYS A 197 -6.32 7.05 -2.51
N PRO A 198 -6.43 7.89 -3.56
CA PRO A 198 -5.83 9.21 -3.56
C PRO A 198 -6.45 10.05 -2.44
N LEU A 199 -5.63 10.91 -1.85
CA LEU A 199 -6.04 11.86 -0.83
C LEU A 199 -6.09 13.26 -1.46
N ARG A 200 -7.09 14.04 -1.07
CA ARG A 200 -7.20 15.46 -1.42
C ARG A 200 -6.30 16.28 -0.49
N ASP A 201 -5.99 17.51 -0.87
CA ASP A 201 -5.22 18.44 -0.05
C ASP A 201 -5.89 18.61 1.33
N GLY A 202 -5.08 18.62 2.40
CA GLY A 202 -5.54 18.64 3.79
C GLY A 202 -6.08 17.29 4.32
N ALA A 203 -6.39 16.32 3.45
CA ALA A 203 -6.90 15.02 3.90
C ALA A 203 -5.82 14.08 4.43
N ALA A 204 -4.55 14.40 4.17
CA ALA A 204 -3.44 13.53 4.50
C ALA A 204 -3.19 13.37 5.98
N GLU A 205 -3.41 14.41 6.77
CA GLU A 205 -3.17 14.37 8.20
C GLU A 205 -4.07 13.34 8.89
N TRP A 206 -5.39 13.45 8.71
CA TRP A 206 -6.31 12.47 9.29
C TRP A 206 -6.16 11.07 8.69
N ALA A 207 -5.80 10.97 7.41
CA ALA A 207 -5.56 9.67 6.77
C ALA A 207 -4.32 8.97 7.36
N ARG A 208 -3.29 9.73 7.75
CA ARG A 208 -2.12 9.20 8.49
C ARG A 208 -2.50 8.75 9.89
N ILE A 209 -3.39 9.50 10.57
CA ILE A 209 -3.84 9.19 11.93
C ILE A 209 -4.66 7.89 11.96
N PHE A 210 -5.65 7.77 11.08
CA PHE A 210 -6.61 6.65 11.12
C PHE A 210 -6.31 5.53 10.14
N GLY A 211 -5.51 5.78 9.10
CA GLY A 211 -5.30 4.82 8.02
C GLY A 211 -6.55 4.54 7.18
N LEU A 212 -7.47 5.49 7.08
CA LEU A 212 -8.74 5.33 6.36
C LEU A 212 -8.78 6.20 5.11
N CYS A 213 -9.55 5.78 4.10
CA CYS A 213 -9.91 6.65 2.98
C CYS A 213 -11.15 7.49 3.31
N GLU A 214 -11.42 8.51 2.50
CA GLU A 214 -12.45 9.51 2.80
C GLU A 214 -13.85 8.88 2.93
N GLY A 215 -14.20 8.00 2.00
CA GLY A 215 -15.46 7.27 2.06
C GLY A 215 -15.58 6.37 3.28
N CYS A 216 -14.51 5.66 3.65
CA CYS A 216 -14.54 4.78 4.83
C CYS A 216 -14.59 5.56 6.15
N ARG A 217 -13.94 6.73 6.20
CA ARG A 217 -14.03 7.68 7.33
C ARG A 217 -15.45 8.20 7.48
N ALA A 218 -16.04 8.71 6.40
CA ALA A 218 -17.40 9.26 6.41
C ALA A 218 -18.42 8.20 6.84
N LEU A 219 -18.28 6.95 6.37
CA LEU A 219 -19.12 5.82 6.79
C LEU A 219 -18.99 5.45 8.28
N LEU A 220 -17.92 5.87 8.95
CA LEU A 220 -17.75 5.68 10.39
C LEU A 220 -18.22 6.90 11.20
N GLY A 221 -18.71 7.96 10.54
CA GLY A 221 -19.16 9.18 11.22
C GLY A 221 -18.03 10.03 11.80
N ILE A 222 -16.78 9.78 11.41
CA ILE A 222 -15.62 10.54 11.86
C ILE A 222 -15.61 11.90 11.11
N PRO A 223 -15.72 13.05 11.80
CA PRO A 223 -15.80 14.37 11.18
C PRO A 223 -14.50 14.75 10.46
N ALA A 224 -14.55 15.79 9.63
CA ALA A 224 -13.35 16.32 8.98
C ALA A 224 -12.53 17.12 9.98
N TRP A 225 -11.20 17.02 9.90
CA TRP A 225 -10.27 17.69 10.82
C TRP A 225 -10.56 19.20 10.91
N HIS A 226 -10.72 19.86 9.77
CA HIS A 226 -10.96 21.31 9.68
C HIS A 226 -12.31 21.78 10.25
N GLN A 227 -13.21 20.89 10.66
CA GLN A 227 -14.50 21.28 11.23
C GLN A 227 -14.44 21.49 12.75
N HIS A 228 -13.33 21.16 13.41
CA HIS A 228 -13.23 21.18 14.86
C HIS A 228 -11.87 21.70 15.36
N GLU A 229 -11.58 22.99 15.12
CA GLU A 229 -10.43 23.68 15.76
C GLU A 229 -10.74 24.13 17.22
N GLY A 230 -11.82 23.63 17.83
CA GLY A 230 -12.12 23.90 19.25
C GLY A 230 -11.33 22.99 20.19
N GLU A 231 -10.98 23.49 21.38
CA GLU A 231 -10.17 22.81 22.42
C GLU A 231 -10.66 21.41 22.84
N GLY A 232 -11.91 21.04 22.52
CA GLY A 232 -12.45 19.70 22.80
C GLY A 232 -12.05 18.62 21.79
N ALA A 233 -11.88 18.99 20.51
CA ALA A 233 -11.84 18.04 19.40
C ALA A 233 -10.75 16.97 19.56
N GLN A 234 -9.60 17.38 20.07
CA GLN A 234 -8.41 16.54 20.17
C GLN A 234 -8.69 15.24 20.97
N GLY A 235 -9.59 15.29 21.96
CA GLY A 235 -9.99 14.13 22.77
C GLY A 235 -10.67 13.05 21.93
N PHE A 236 -11.72 13.39 21.18
CA PHE A 236 -12.41 12.44 20.31
C PHE A 236 -11.49 11.82 19.25
N TRP A 237 -10.60 12.60 18.64
CA TRP A 237 -9.70 12.07 17.60
C TRP A 237 -8.78 10.97 18.13
N TYR A 238 -8.18 11.18 19.30
CA TYR A 238 -7.36 10.14 19.93
C TYR A 238 -8.19 8.94 20.39
N GLY A 239 -9.39 9.16 20.95
CA GLY A 239 -10.29 8.08 21.33
C GLY A 239 -10.72 7.22 20.14
N ALA A 240 -11.12 7.84 19.03
CA ALA A 240 -11.46 7.15 17.80
C ALA A 240 -10.26 6.38 17.20
N LYS A 241 -9.05 6.97 17.27
CA LYS A 241 -7.82 6.33 16.81
C LYS A 241 -7.49 5.11 17.65
N GLU A 242 -7.52 5.25 18.96
CA GLU A 242 -7.25 4.17 19.91
C GLU A 242 -8.24 3.02 19.69
N LEU A 243 -9.52 3.34 19.54
CA LEU A 243 -10.56 2.36 19.28
C LEU A 243 -10.32 1.60 17.95
N LEU A 244 -9.93 2.32 16.89
CA LEU A 244 -9.51 1.72 15.62
C LEU A 244 -8.31 0.79 15.83
N ASP A 245 -7.23 1.28 16.43
CA ASP A 245 -6.00 0.52 16.63
C ASP A 245 -6.25 -0.74 17.49
N ARG A 246 -7.02 -0.62 18.57
CA ARG A 246 -7.42 -1.74 19.43
C ARG A 246 -8.22 -2.79 18.66
N THR A 247 -9.25 -2.36 17.93
CA THR A 247 -10.09 -3.27 17.12
C THR A 247 -9.25 -4.03 16.09
N PHE A 248 -8.27 -3.37 15.47
CA PHE A 248 -7.38 -4.00 14.50
C PHE A 248 -6.32 -4.90 15.12
N ALA A 249 -5.81 -4.57 16.31
CA ALA A 249 -4.87 -5.40 17.04
C ALA A 249 -5.53 -6.71 17.50
N GLU A 250 -6.73 -6.64 18.05
CA GLU A 250 -7.47 -7.80 18.55
C GLU A 250 -7.94 -8.73 17.42
N ARG A 251 -8.37 -8.17 16.29
CA ARG A 251 -8.99 -8.94 15.19
C ARG A 251 -8.09 -9.15 13.98
N GLY A 252 -6.80 -8.87 14.09
CA GLY A 252 -5.84 -8.78 12.98
C GLY A 252 -5.70 -10.01 12.06
N ARG A 253 -6.35 -11.14 12.38
CA ARG A 253 -6.39 -12.36 11.53
C ARG A 253 -7.78 -13.02 11.44
N GLY A 254 -8.85 -12.33 11.85
CA GLY A 254 -10.21 -12.87 11.80
C GLY A 254 -10.70 -13.17 10.38
N ARG A 255 -11.66 -14.09 10.24
CA ARG A 255 -12.24 -14.47 8.94
C ARG A 255 -13.00 -13.29 8.33
N GLU A 256 -13.14 -13.27 7.01
CA GLU A 256 -13.80 -12.17 6.29
C GLU A 256 -15.24 -11.91 6.75
N ARG A 257 -15.98 -12.95 7.18
CA ARG A 257 -17.34 -12.79 7.72
C ARG A 257 -17.38 -11.99 9.03
N GLU A 258 -16.41 -12.19 9.93
CA GLU A 258 -16.31 -11.45 11.20
C GLU A 258 -15.99 -9.96 10.97
N ARG A 259 -15.49 -9.62 9.78
CA ARG A 259 -15.15 -8.24 9.43
C ARG A 259 -16.38 -7.35 9.27
N GLY A 260 -17.51 -7.89 8.83
CA GLY A 260 -18.75 -7.12 8.65
C GLY A 260 -19.25 -6.56 9.98
N ASP A 261 -19.46 -7.47 10.94
CA ASP A 261 -19.95 -7.15 12.28
C ASP A 261 -19.01 -6.20 13.02
N MET A 262 -17.70 -6.38 12.84
CA MET A 262 -16.67 -5.49 13.39
C MET A 262 -16.86 -4.02 12.98
N TRP A 263 -17.24 -3.75 11.73
CA TRP A 263 -17.40 -2.37 11.26
C TRP A 263 -18.68 -1.70 11.74
N GLU A 264 -19.73 -2.49 12.01
CA GLU A 264 -20.96 -1.99 12.62
C GLU A 264 -20.70 -1.67 14.10
N GLU A 265 -20.08 -2.58 14.85
CA GLU A 265 -19.66 -2.37 16.23
C GLU A 265 -18.75 -1.13 16.37
N LEU A 266 -17.75 -1.00 15.49
CA LEU A 266 -16.87 0.16 15.51
C LEU A 266 -17.62 1.46 15.26
N ARG A 267 -18.60 1.46 14.35
CA ARG A 267 -19.42 2.64 14.07
C ARG A 267 -20.25 3.04 15.28
N GLU A 268 -20.85 2.06 15.96
CA GLU A 268 -21.63 2.30 17.19
C GLU A 268 -20.73 2.90 18.29
N LYS A 269 -19.57 2.30 18.54
CA LYS A 269 -18.62 2.81 19.54
C LYS A 269 -18.06 4.20 19.20
N ILE A 270 -17.83 4.52 17.92
CA ILE A 270 -17.44 5.87 17.51
C ILE A 270 -18.59 6.87 17.74
N ALA A 271 -19.83 6.46 17.50
CA ALA A 271 -20.99 7.31 17.77
C ALA A 271 -21.17 7.56 19.27
N GLU A 272 -20.95 6.54 20.11
CA GLU A 272 -20.97 6.68 21.57
C GLU A 272 -19.87 7.64 22.06
N LEU A 273 -18.63 7.49 21.57
CA LEU A 273 -17.54 8.41 21.89
C LEU A 273 -17.88 9.87 21.56
N ARG A 274 -18.56 10.09 20.43
CA ARG A 274 -19.00 11.44 20.03
C ARG A 274 -20.04 12.02 20.98
N LEU A 275 -21.04 11.23 21.37
CA LEU A 275 -22.09 11.68 22.30
C LEU A 275 -21.50 12.01 23.67
N SER A 276 -20.55 11.22 24.16
CA SER A 276 -19.86 11.48 25.43
C SER A 276 -19.11 12.81 25.40
N GLU A 277 -18.41 13.12 24.30
CA GLU A 277 -17.70 14.40 24.15
C GLU A 277 -18.67 15.60 24.10
N GLU A 278 -19.78 15.48 23.36
CA GLU A 278 -20.81 16.53 23.29
C GLU A 278 -21.44 16.80 24.69
N LEU A 279 -21.63 15.76 25.50
CA LEU A 279 -22.10 15.89 26.88
C LEU A 279 -21.06 16.53 27.82
N GLU A 280 -19.78 16.21 27.66
CA GLU A 280 -18.71 16.84 28.44
C GLU A 280 -18.57 18.34 28.13
N ILE A 281 -18.66 18.71 26.84
CA ILE A 281 -18.60 20.12 26.41
C ILE A 281 -19.78 20.90 26.99
N THR A 282 -21.00 20.37 26.87
CA THR A 282 -22.21 21.03 27.40
C THR A 282 -22.18 21.18 28.93
N SER A 283 -21.65 20.17 29.65
CA SER A 283 -21.44 20.22 31.10
C SER A 283 -20.42 21.29 31.51
N ARG A 284 -19.32 21.47 30.75
CA ARG A 284 -18.35 22.54 31.01
C ARG A 284 -18.93 23.94 30.80
N MET A 285 -19.80 24.11 29.80
CA MET A 285 -20.47 25.39 29.55
C MET A 285 -21.52 25.74 30.61
N HIS A 286 -22.09 24.74 31.29
CA HIS A 286 -23.10 24.93 32.35
C HIS A 286 -22.51 24.95 33.75
N LYS A 287 -21.19 24.90 33.92
CA LYS A 287 -20.59 25.12 35.24
C LYS A 287 -20.89 26.57 35.59
N PRO A 288 -21.85 26.85 36.51
CA PRO A 288 -22.19 28.21 36.83
C PRO A 288 -20.89 28.87 37.28
N ASP A 289 -20.58 30.03 36.72
CA ASP A 289 -19.52 30.87 37.25
C ASP A 289 -19.91 31.11 38.70
N ASN A 290 -19.27 30.36 39.60
CA ASN A 290 -19.30 30.63 41.03
C ASN A 290 -18.52 31.93 41.19
N ASP A 291 -19.18 33.03 40.83
CA ASP A 291 -18.72 34.38 41.05
C ASP A 291 -18.54 34.50 42.57
N PRO A 292 -17.29 34.55 43.08
CA PRO A 292 -17.06 34.62 44.52
C PRO A 292 -17.52 35.95 45.14
N PHE A 293 -18.12 36.86 44.35
CA PHE A 293 -18.45 38.23 44.73
C PHE A 293 -19.94 38.53 44.89
N SER A 294 -20.85 37.58 44.66
CA SER A 294 -22.29 37.81 44.81
C SER A 294 -22.82 37.55 46.23
N ASN A 295 -22.19 38.17 47.24
CA ASN A 295 -22.78 38.39 48.56
C ASN A 295 -23.31 39.83 48.63
N SER A 296 -24.38 40.13 47.90
CA SER A 296 -25.18 41.33 48.12
C SER A 296 -26.59 40.90 48.51
N PRO A 297 -27.14 41.36 49.65
CA PRO A 297 -28.50 41.00 50.05
C PRO A 297 -29.50 41.63 49.08
N LEU A 298 -30.25 40.81 48.33
CA LEU A 298 -31.38 41.27 47.54
C LEU A 298 -32.67 41.20 48.39
N PRO A 299 -33.58 42.18 48.27
CA PRO A 299 -34.87 42.15 48.95
C PRO A 299 -35.88 41.25 48.23
N ASP A 300 -36.82 40.73 49.02
CA ASP A 300 -37.98 39.94 48.63
C ASP A 300 -38.77 40.53 47.45
N ALA A 301 -38.96 39.73 46.39
CA ALA A 301 -40.13 39.83 45.52
C ALA A 301 -40.37 38.51 44.75
N MET A 302 -41.43 37.84 45.21
CA MET A 302 -42.33 36.90 44.56
C MET A 302 -42.23 36.64 43.03
N GLU A 303 -42.29 35.34 42.72
CA GLU A 303 -43.23 34.72 41.76
C GLU A 303 -42.89 34.77 40.26
N ARG A 304 -42.46 33.61 39.71
CA ARG A 304 -43.16 32.92 38.60
C ARG A 304 -42.61 31.52 38.32
N VAL A 305 -43.54 30.58 38.35
CA VAL A 305 -43.45 29.16 38.00
C VAL A 305 -43.64 28.98 36.49
N ALA A 306 -43.09 27.89 35.96
CA ALA A 306 -43.37 27.20 34.67
C ALA A 306 -42.36 27.42 33.53
N ALA A 307 -41.33 26.54 33.46
CA ALA A 307 -40.60 26.29 32.22
C ALA A 307 -39.87 24.92 32.11
N ASP A 308 -40.14 23.92 32.97
CA ASP A 308 -39.33 22.67 32.96
C ASP A 308 -40.00 21.44 32.32
N ASP A 309 -41.30 21.46 31.99
CA ASP A 309 -41.99 20.26 31.48
C ASP A 309 -41.89 20.05 29.94
N ALA A 310 -41.23 20.94 29.21
CA ALA A 310 -41.14 20.84 27.73
C ALA A 310 -39.99 19.94 27.23
N TRP A 311 -38.95 19.73 28.04
CA TRP A 311 -37.74 19.01 27.60
C TRP A 311 -37.86 17.49 27.73
N GLU A 312 -38.53 16.97 28.77
CA GLU A 312 -38.73 15.52 28.92
C GLU A 312 -39.63 14.94 27.82
N GLY A 313 -40.62 15.70 27.35
CA GLY A 313 -41.50 15.29 26.25
C GLY A 313 -40.77 15.12 24.91
N MET A 314 -39.78 15.96 24.62
CA MET A 314 -38.99 15.88 23.38
C MET A 314 -38.02 14.69 23.36
N ALA A 315 -37.40 14.37 24.50
CA ALA A 315 -36.47 13.23 24.60
C ALA A 315 -37.19 11.88 24.37
N ILE A 316 -38.42 11.75 24.87
CA ILE A 316 -39.24 10.55 24.65
C ILE A 316 -39.67 10.43 23.17
N ALA A 317 -40.06 11.54 22.53
CA ALA A 317 -40.45 11.55 21.11
C ALA A 317 -39.31 11.13 20.17
N ILE A 318 -38.08 11.55 20.45
CA ILE A 318 -36.89 11.17 19.66
C ILE A 318 -36.57 9.68 19.81
N ASN A 319 -36.65 9.13 21.03
CA ASN A 319 -36.41 7.71 21.28
C ASN A 319 -37.46 6.80 20.62
N VAL A 320 -38.73 7.22 20.60
CA VAL A 320 -39.81 6.51 19.90
C VAL A 320 -39.59 6.55 18.37
N ALA A 321 -39.21 7.70 17.81
CA ALA A 321 -38.93 7.84 16.37
C ALA A 321 -37.74 6.98 15.91
N CYS A 322 -36.68 6.90 16.71
CA CYS A 322 -35.52 6.04 16.45
C CYS A 322 -35.87 4.54 16.51
N SER A 323 -36.70 4.14 17.48
CA SER A 323 -37.17 2.76 17.62
C SER A 323 -38.06 2.34 16.44
N LEU A 324 -38.95 3.23 15.99
CA LEU A 324 -39.81 2.98 14.82
C LEU A 324 -39.00 2.84 13.52
N ARG A 325 -37.94 3.62 13.32
CA ARG A 325 -37.01 3.44 12.19
C ARG A 325 -36.28 2.10 12.21
N LYS A 326 -35.85 1.62 13.39
CA LYS A 326 -35.23 0.28 13.54
C LYS A 326 -36.21 -0.85 13.22
N ILE A 327 -37.50 -0.70 13.54
CA ILE A 327 -38.52 -1.70 13.22
C ILE A 327 -38.82 -1.71 11.70
N GLN A 328 -38.94 -0.54 11.07
CA GLN A 328 -39.18 -0.44 9.63
C GLN A 328 -38.01 -0.99 8.79
N SER A 329 -36.76 -0.77 9.22
CA SER A 329 -35.58 -1.32 8.52
C SER A 329 -35.49 -2.84 8.62
N ARG A 330 -35.87 -3.44 9.76
CA ARG A 330 -35.98 -4.90 9.91
C ARG A 330 -37.10 -5.50 9.06
N LYS A 331 -38.23 -4.81 8.90
CA LYS A 331 -39.36 -5.26 8.06
C LYS A 331 -38.98 -5.27 6.57
N ARG A 332 -38.25 -4.26 6.09
CA ARG A 332 -37.74 -4.21 4.70
C ARG A 332 -36.76 -5.35 4.37
N ARG A 333 -35.90 -5.75 5.31
CA ARG A 333 -34.94 -6.86 5.09
C ARG A 333 -35.62 -8.22 4.99
N ARG A 334 -36.75 -8.45 5.66
CA ARG A 334 -37.50 -9.72 5.58
C ARG A 334 -38.23 -9.91 4.24
N THR A 335 -38.70 -8.83 3.61
CA THR A 335 -39.40 -8.90 2.31
C THR A 335 -38.48 -9.18 1.12
N ILE A 336 -37.17 -8.97 1.25
CA ILE A 336 -36.20 -9.17 0.15
C ILE A 336 -35.64 -10.61 0.16
N GLY A 337 -35.69 -11.31 1.29
CA GLY A 337 -35.16 -12.67 1.43
C GLY A 337 -36.10 -13.81 1.00
N ASN A 338 -37.33 -13.53 0.57
CA ASN A 338 -38.34 -14.55 0.25
C ASN A 338 -38.69 -14.62 -1.25
N ARG A 339 -37.83 -14.08 -2.12
CA ARG A 339 -37.87 -14.26 -3.57
C ARG A 339 -36.56 -14.88 -4.02
N ASN A 340 -36.43 -16.19 -3.82
CA ASN A 340 -35.61 -17.12 -4.59
C ASN A 340 -35.97 -18.54 -4.20
#